data_AF-A0A949AX21-F1
#
_entry.id   AF-A0A949AX21-F1
#
_cell.length_a   1.000
_cell.length_b   1.000
_cell.length_c   1.000
_cell.angle_alpha   90.00
_cell.angle_beta   90.00
_cell.angle_gamma   90.00
#
_symmetry.space_group_name_H-M   'P 1'
#
loop_
_entity.id
_entity.type
_entity.pdbx_description
1 polymer ?
#
loop_
_entity_poly.entity_id
_entity_poly.type
_entity_poly.pdbx_seq_one_letter_code
_entity_poly.pdbx_strand_id
1 'polypeptide(L)'
;MRSDILKKNIETLPHRALLMSAGLKKEDFDLDKPFIGVANSYNDLIPGHIHLNELTQEVKRGIRDAGGVPFEWGVPGVCDGIAMFVEMRLSLPSRENIADNIEIMTLSHSLDE
;
A
#
# COMPACT_ATOMS: atom_id res chain seq x y z
N MET A 1 16.05 5.89 -6.93
CA MET A 1 14.68 5.59 -6.45
C MET A 1 14.56 6.05 -5.00
N ARG A 2 13.37 6.47 -4.52
CA ARG A 2 13.15 6.85 -3.10
C ARG A 2 13.53 5.69 -2.17
N SER A 3 13.23 4.45 -2.57
CA SER A 3 13.52 3.23 -1.81
C SER A 3 15.01 2.87 -1.70
N ASP A 4 15.88 3.54 -2.47
CA ASP A 4 17.33 3.32 -2.43
C ASP A 4 17.92 3.51 -1.03
N ILE A 5 17.31 4.41 -0.23
CA ILE A 5 17.73 4.68 1.14
C ILE A 5 17.66 3.41 2.01
N LEU A 6 16.66 2.54 1.77
CA LEU A 6 16.48 1.28 2.49
C LEU A 6 17.37 0.16 1.95
N LYS A 7 17.98 0.33 0.76
CA LYS A 7 18.74 -0.72 0.06
C LYS A 7 20.25 -0.50 0.11
N LYS A 8 20.72 0.74 -0.01
CA LYS A 8 22.14 1.09 -0.12
C LYS A 8 22.82 1.26 1.24
N ASN A 9 22.17 1.97 2.15
CA ASN A 9 22.81 2.54 3.33
C ASN A 9 23.07 1.49 4.42
N ILE A 10 24.25 1.52 5.04
CA ILE A 10 24.62 0.59 6.12
C ILE A 10 23.71 0.84 7.34
N GLU A 11 23.35 2.10 7.57
CA GLU A 11 22.47 2.57 8.64
C GLU A 11 21.07 1.94 8.55
N THR A 12 20.62 1.58 7.35
CA THR A 12 19.30 0.96 7.13
C THR A 12 19.33 -0.57 7.14
N LEU A 13 20.45 -1.22 7.50
CA LEU A 13 20.54 -2.67 7.65
C LEU A 13 19.48 -3.27 8.61
N PRO A 14 19.22 -2.70 9.81
CA PRO A 14 18.16 -3.22 10.69
C PRO A 14 16.77 -3.11 10.06
N HIS A 15 16.52 -2.08 9.25
CA HIS A 15 15.24 -1.87 8.57
C HIS A 15 15.01 -2.92 7.48
N ARG A 16 16.08 -3.33 6.77
CA ARG A 16 16.03 -4.47 5.84
C ARG A 16 15.68 -5.77 6.56
N ALA A 17 16.19 -5.97 7.78
CA ALA A 17 15.83 -7.14 8.58
C ALA A 17 14.33 -7.15 8.95
N LEU A 18 13.74 -5.99 9.28
CA LEU A 18 12.29 -5.87 9.49
C LEU A 18 11.50 -6.23 8.22
N LEU A 19 11.92 -5.71 7.06
CA LEU A 19 11.27 -6.03 5.78
C LEU A 19 11.43 -7.50 5.39
N MET A 20 12.58 -8.13 5.69
CA MET A 20 12.77 -9.56 5.50
C MET A 20 11.85 -10.39 6.41
N SER A 21 11.60 -9.93 7.65
CA SER A 21 10.62 -10.57 8.54
C SER A 21 9.18 -10.46 8.03
N ALA A 22 8.89 -9.43 7.23
CA ALA A 22 7.62 -9.28 6.51
C ALA A 22 7.54 -10.13 5.22
N GLY A 23 8.58 -10.93 4.92
CA GLY A 23 8.58 -11.89 3.82
C GLY A 23 9.42 -11.51 2.60
N LEU A 24 10.13 -10.37 2.63
CA LEU A 24 11.05 -10.01 1.55
C LEU A 24 12.29 -10.89 1.57
N LYS A 25 12.83 -11.16 0.37
CA LYS A 25 14.09 -11.88 0.18
C LYS A 25 15.22 -10.91 -0.07
N LYS A 26 16.45 -11.39 0.08
CA LYS A 26 17.66 -10.60 -0.21
C LYS A 26 17.65 -10.00 -1.63
N GLU A 27 17.13 -10.75 -2.60
CA GLU A 27 17.01 -10.36 -4.01
C GLU A 27 16.01 -9.22 -4.24
N ASP A 28 15.10 -8.95 -3.31
CA ASP A 28 14.13 -7.85 -3.42
C ASP A 28 14.79 -6.50 -3.12
N PHE A 29 15.94 -6.47 -2.46
CA PHE A 29 16.69 -5.24 -2.15
C PHE A 29 17.67 -4.83 -3.26
N ASP A 30 17.54 -5.41 -4.45
CA ASP A 30 18.28 -4.97 -5.62
C ASP A 30 17.95 -3.51 -5.94
N LEU A 31 18.97 -2.75 -6.33
CA LEU A 31 18.88 -1.33 -6.63
C LEU A 31 18.07 -1.06 -7.89
N ASP A 32 17.90 -2.04 -8.77
CA ASP A 32 17.11 -1.88 -9.99
C ASP A 32 15.61 -2.21 -9.79
N LYS A 33 15.23 -2.78 -8.64
CA LYS A 33 13.84 -3.17 -8.36
C LYS A 33 13.09 -2.08 -7.58
N PRO A 34 12.09 -1.39 -8.12
CA PRO A 34 11.34 -0.38 -7.36
C PRO A 34 10.49 -1.00 -6.26
N PHE A 35 10.30 -0.27 -5.14
CA PHE A 35 9.34 -0.63 -4.10
C PHE A 35 8.01 0.08 -4.39
N ILE A 36 7.00 -0.70 -4.78
CA ILE A 36 5.72 -0.19 -5.31
C ILE A 36 4.62 -0.35 -4.25
N GLY A 37 3.87 0.72 -4.00
CA GLY A 37 2.78 0.72 -3.05
C GLY A 37 1.43 0.35 -3.67
N VAL A 38 0.63 -0.46 -2.99
CA VAL A 38 -0.73 -0.82 -3.40
C VAL A 38 -1.70 -0.52 -2.26
N ALA A 39 -2.31 0.66 -2.30
CA ALA A 39 -3.36 1.07 -1.38
C ALA A 39 -4.68 0.37 -1.74
N ASN A 40 -5.22 -0.42 -0.82
CA ASN A 40 -6.41 -1.24 -1.05
C ASN A 40 -7.55 -0.82 -0.11
N SER A 41 -8.70 -0.46 -0.66
CA SER A 41 -9.90 -0.10 0.12
C SER A 41 -10.89 -1.26 0.30
N TYR A 42 -10.45 -2.50 0.02
CA TYR A 42 -11.21 -3.72 0.26
C TYR A 42 -11.80 -3.76 1.67
N ASN A 43 -13.10 -4.04 1.72
CA ASN A 43 -13.82 -4.42 2.94
C ASN A 43 -15.16 -5.06 2.57
N ASP A 44 -15.75 -5.77 3.53
CA ASP A 44 -17.03 -6.49 3.34
C ASP A 44 -18.27 -5.61 3.58
N LEU A 45 -18.08 -4.32 3.90
CA LEU A 45 -19.18 -3.36 4.16
C LEU A 45 -19.68 -2.70 2.87
N ILE A 46 -18.83 -2.61 1.85
CA ILE A 46 -19.11 -1.90 0.60
C ILE A 46 -19.19 -2.93 -0.53
N PRO A 47 -20.37 -3.21 -1.11
CA PRO A 47 -20.52 -4.17 -2.21
C PRO A 47 -19.61 -3.88 -3.41
N GLY A 48 -19.33 -2.60 -3.67
CA GLY A 48 -18.40 -2.17 -4.71
C GLY A 48 -16.92 -2.44 -4.41
N HIS A 49 -16.55 -2.81 -3.18
CA HIS A 49 -15.15 -3.00 -2.77
C HIS A 49 -14.78 -4.46 -2.48
N ILE A 50 -15.76 -5.37 -2.38
CA ILE A 50 -15.52 -6.77 -1.98
C ILE A 50 -14.55 -7.52 -2.88
N HIS A 51 -14.45 -7.11 -4.15
CA HIS A 51 -13.59 -7.75 -5.16
C HIS A 51 -12.19 -7.12 -5.24
N LEU A 52 -11.93 -6.02 -4.51
CA LEU A 52 -10.66 -5.30 -4.59
C LEU A 52 -9.48 -6.14 -4.11
N ASN A 53 -9.68 -7.07 -3.16
CA ASN A 53 -8.60 -7.96 -2.72
C ASN A 53 -8.09 -8.86 -3.86
N GLU A 54 -8.99 -9.41 -4.68
CA GLU A 54 -8.61 -10.23 -5.84
C GLU A 54 -7.86 -9.40 -6.89
N LEU A 55 -8.38 -8.19 -7.19
CA LEU A 55 -7.71 -7.26 -8.10
C LEU A 55 -6.32 -6.86 -7.58
N THR A 56 -6.19 -6.59 -6.29
CA THR A 56 -4.90 -6.26 -5.67
C THR A 56 -3.90 -7.40 -5.82
N GLN A 57 -4.32 -8.67 -5.70
CA GLN A 57 -3.40 -9.78 -5.96
C GLN A 57 -2.93 -9.83 -7.43
N GLU A 58 -3.79 -9.50 -8.40
CA GLU A 58 -3.38 -9.37 -9.82
C GLU A 58 -2.42 -8.20 -10.05
N VAL A 59 -2.70 -7.04 -9.45
CA VAL A 59 -1.79 -5.87 -9.52
C VAL A 59 -0.42 -6.23 -8.95
N LYS A 60 -0.37 -6.89 -7.79
CA LYS A 60 0.89 -7.34 -7.17
C LYS A 60 1.62 -8.39 -8.01
N ARG A 61 0.92 -9.21 -8.79
CA ARG A 61 1.55 -10.11 -9.77
C ARG A 61 2.18 -9.30 -10.90
N GLY A 62 1.43 -8.40 -11.52
CA GLY A 62 1.93 -7.53 -12.60
C GLY A 62 3.16 -6.71 -12.19
N ILE A 63 3.17 -6.16 -10.97
CA ILE A 63 4.33 -5.46 -10.41
C ILE A 63 5.57 -6.37 -10.36
N ARG A 64 5.43 -7.60 -9.86
CA ARG A 64 6.54 -8.56 -9.79
C ARG A 64 7.03 -8.97 -11.17
N ASP A 65 6.12 -9.20 -12.10
CA ASP A 65 6.45 -9.57 -13.48
C ASP A 65 7.20 -8.44 -14.20
N ALA A 66 6.92 -7.18 -13.84
CA ALA A 66 7.66 -6.00 -14.30
C ALA A 66 8.98 -5.74 -13.53
N GLY A 67 9.35 -6.59 -12.59
CA GLY A 67 10.58 -6.46 -11.80
C GLY A 67 10.47 -5.58 -10.54
N GLY A 68 9.27 -5.16 -10.15
CA GLY A 68 9.03 -4.41 -8.91
C GLY A 68 8.77 -5.29 -7.69
N VAL A 69 8.83 -4.67 -6.51
CA VAL A 69 8.52 -5.30 -5.21
C VAL A 69 7.26 -4.67 -4.65
N PRO A 70 6.12 -5.37 -4.63
CA PRO A 70 4.85 -4.80 -4.20
C PRO A 70 4.67 -4.84 -2.68
N PHE A 71 4.18 -3.75 -2.11
CA PHE A 71 3.74 -3.63 -0.72
C PHE A 71 2.28 -3.21 -0.68
N GLU A 72 1.45 -3.95 0.05
CA GLU A 72 0.02 -3.66 0.15
C GLU A 72 -0.31 -3.15 1.54
N TRP A 73 -1.19 -2.15 1.62
CA TRP A 73 -1.82 -1.73 2.88
C TRP A 73 -3.28 -1.34 2.65
N GLY A 74 -4.04 -1.28 3.75
CA GLY A 74 -5.44 -0.90 3.75
C GLY A 74 -5.66 0.60 3.89
N VAL A 75 -6.56 1.16 3.08
CA VAL A 75 -7.15 2.49 3.28
C VAL A 75 -8.64 2.34 3.61
N PRO A 76 -9.24 3.25 4.40
CA PRO A 76 -10.66 3.14 4.70
C PRO A 76 -11.52 3.35 3.44
N GLY A 77 -12.72 2.81 3.47
CA GLY A 77 -13.77 3.13 2.51
C GLY A 77 -15.09 3.32 3.24
N VAL A 78 -15.96 4.17 2.69
CA VAL A 78 -17.34 4.37 3.20
C VAL A 78 -18.32 4.12 2.06
N CYS A 79 -19.40 3.37 2.33
CA CYS A 79 -20.51 3.27 1.39
C CYS A 79 -21.46 4.44 1.59
N ASP A 80 -21.44 5.42 0.69
CA ASP A 80 -22.37 6.55 0.72
C ASP A 80 -23.85 6.09 0.80
N GLY A 81 -24.22 5.05 0.04
CA GLY A 81 -25.59 4.52 0.05
C GLY A 81 -26.06 4.02 1.43
N ILE A 82 -25.14 3.48 2.25
CA ILE A 82 -25.44 3.10 3.64
C ILE A 82 -25.37 4.32 4.56
N ALA A 83 -24.33 5.15 4.41
CA ALA A 83 -24.08 6.32 5.26
C ALA A 83 -25.23 7.36 5.19
N MET A 84 -25.91 7.46 4.04
CA MET A 84 -27.12 8.28 3.86
C MET A 84 -28.21 8.05 4.92
N PHE A 85 -28.30 6.83 5.47
CA PHE A 85 -29.32 6.45 6.46
C PHE A 85 -28.80 6.32 7.89
N VAL A 86 -27.50 6.53 8.12
CA VAL A 86 -26.85 6.33 9.44
C VAL A 86 -26.14 7.60 9.90
N GLU A 87 -25.01 7.95 9.28
CA GLU A 87 -24.22 9.15 9.60
C GLU A 87 -23.43 9.58 8.37
N MET A 88 -24.00 10.53 7.61
CA MET A 88 -23.44 10.99 6.34
C MET A 88 -22.32 12.03 6.54
N ARG A 89 -22.15 12.64 7.72
CA ARG A 89 -21.13 13.69 7.95
C ARG A 89 -19.72 13.20 7.72
N LEU A 90 -19.48 11.90 7.83
CA LEU A 90 -18.15 11.29 7.70
C LEU A 90 -17.80 10.87 6.26
N SER A 91 -18.74 10.87 5.31
CA SER A 91 -18.45 10.51 3.91
C SER A 91 -17.43 11.45 3.28
N LEU A 92 -17.68 12.76 3.29
CA LEU A 92 -16.79 13.71 2.62
C LEU A 92 -15.40 13.80 3.29
N PRO A 93 -15.28 13.88 4.64
CA PRO A 93 -13.99 13.85 5.31
C PRO A 93 -13.17 12.58 5.06
N SER A 94 -13.82 11.44 4.75
CA SER A 94 -13.10 10.19 4.44
C SER A 94 -12.14 10.34 3.26
N ARG A 95 -12.44 11.24 2.30
CA ARG A 95 -11.57 11.53 1.15
C ARG A 95 -10.19 12.04 1.60
N GLU A 96 -10.16 13.01 2.51
CA GLU A 96 -8.90 13.56 3.03
C GLU A 96 -8.17 12.51 3.85
N ASN A 97 -8.90 11.72 4.65
CA ASN A 97 -8.28 10.67 5.44
C ASN A 97 -7.61 9.59 4.58
N ILE A 98 -8.22 9.24 3.43
CA ILE A 98 -7.62 8.33 2.45
C ILE A 98 -6.36 8.95 1.85
N ALA A 99 -6.40 10.22 1.46
CA ALA A 99 -5.25 10.93 0.91
C ALA A 99 -4.09 10.98 1.92
N ASP A 100 -4.38 11.38 3.17
CA ASP A 100 -3.41 11.41 4.27
C ASP A 100 -2.82 10.02 4.51
N ASN A 101 -3.64 8.96 4.50
CA ASN A 101 -3.17 7.60 4.71
C ASN A 101 -2.18 7.16 3.61
N ILE A 102 -2.52 7.44 2.35
CA ILE A 102 -1.65 7.12 1.21
C ILE A 102 -0.33 7.88 1.31
N GLU A 103 -0.37 9.18 1.65
CA GLU A 103 0.83 9.99 1.81
C GLU A 103 1.71 9.49 2.97
N ILE A 104 1.10 9.26 4.15
CA ILE A 104 1.79 8.74 5.34
C ILE A 104 2.52 7.44 5.00
N MET A 105 1.82 6.49 4.38
CA MET A 105 2.38 5.18 4.10
C MET A 105 3.47 5.24 3.02
N THR A 106 3.25 6.01 1.95
CA THR A 106 4.20 6.15 0.84
C THR A 106 5.51 6.79 1.32
N LEU A 107 5.41 7.91 2.04
CA LEU A 107 6.59 8.67 2.46
C LEU A 107 7.34 7.98 3.60
N SER A 108 6.61 7.47 4.61
CA SER A 108 7.25 6.85 5.79
C SER A 108 7.99 5.55 5.45
N HIS A 109 7.56 4.84 4.40
CA HIS A 109 8.22 3.62 3.93
C HIS A 109 9.12 3.84 2.72
N SER A 110 9.32 5.09 2.28
CA SER A 110 10.16 5.45 1.13
C SER A 110 9.81 4.66 -0.14
N LEU A 111 8.51 4.48 -0.40
CA LEU A 111 8.02 3.82 -1.61
C LEU A 111 8.28 4.71 -2.84
N ASP A 112 8.50 4.08 -3.99
CA ASP A 112 8.91 4.75 -5.23
C ASP A 112 7.77 5.34 -6.05
N GLU A 113 6.53 4.97 -5.72
CA GLU A 113 5.30 5.01 -6.53
C GLU A 113 5.07 3.71 -7.29
#